data_AF-A0A7M2WRT2-F1
#
_entry.id   AF-A0A7M2WRT2-F1
#
_cell.length_a   1.000
_cell.length_b   1.000
_cell.length_c   1.000
_cell.angle_alpha   90.00
_cell.angle_beta   90.00
_cell.angle_gamma   90.00
#
_symmetry.space_group_name_H-M   'P 1'
#
loop_
_entity.id
_entity.type
_entity.pdbx_description
1 polymer ?
#
loop_
_entity_poly.entity_id
_entity_poly.type
_entity_poly.pdbx_seq_one_letter_code
_entity_poly.pdbx_strand_id
1 'polypeptide(L)'
;MSNTKFNIFLLVLFGAAMPAAVVLSTNLARSSFEKVKLRDQTITVKGYAERPISSDRAVFSAEIGAREKELTAAYTKLEADRAKVMAFLATKGFAGDQVQLGPVAIRTLYSRDAKGNPTNQIELHSVSQSVTIASATVKSIADAARDISTVIRDGVELSASPPQYSYTKLDDVKLQMIAEATGNARLRGEALVKNSNNRLGTLRSASQGVFQITPAFSTEISDSGVNDTSSIDKTIKATVTIEYAIE
;
A
#
# COMPACT_ATOMS: atom_id res chain seq x y z
N MET A 1 27.61 78.22 -41.68
CA MET A 1 27.71 78.10 -40.21
C MET A 1 26.55 77.34 -39.53
N SER A 2 25.46 76.99 -40.23
CA SER A 2 24.32 76.26 -39.64
C SER A 2 24.60 74.76 -39.37
N ASN A 3 25.24 74.05 -40.31
CA ASN A 3 25.48 72.60 -40.20
C ASN A 3 26.44 72.18 -39.06
N THR A 4 27.41 73.02 -38.69
CA THR A 4 28.38 72.67 -37.64
C THR A 4 27.76 72.66 -36.25
N LYS A 5 26.86 73.60 -35.96
CA LYS A 5 26.14 73.66 -34.67
C LYS A 5 25.13 72.51 -34.54
N PHE A 6 24.50 72.12 -35.64
CA PHE A 6 23.58 70.98 -35.68
C PHE A 6 24.30 69.64 -35.43
N ASN A 7 25.47 69.42 -36.05
CA ASN A 7 26.27 68.21 -35.82
C ASN A 7 26.83 68.12 -34.40
N ILE A 8 27.24 69.25 -33.81
CA ILE A 8 27.69 69.29 -32.40
C ILE A 8 26.54 68.96 -31.45
N PHE A 9 25.34 69.48 -31.70
CA PHE A 9 24.16 69.15 -30.91
C PHE A 9 23.81 67.65 -30.98
N LEU A 10 23.85 67.06 -32.18
CA LEU A 10 23.65 65.63 -32.40
C LEU A 10 24.69 64.76 -31.68
N LEU A 11 25.96 65.15 -31.70
CA LEU A 11 27.03 64.45 -30.97
C LEU A 11 26.84 64.48 -29.45
N VAL A 12 26.43 65.63 -28.90
CA VAL A 12 26.12 65.75 -27.46
C VAL A 12 24.90 64.91 -27.08
N LEU A 13 23.88 64.86 -27.94
CA LEU A 13 22.68 64.07 -27.71
C LEU A 13 22.97 62.56 -27.75
N PHE A 14 23.77 62.10 -28.72
CA PHE A 14 24.24 60.70 -28.77
C PHE A 14 25.19 60.35 -27.61
N GLY A 15 26.07 61.28 -27.23
CA GLY A 15 27.01 61.13 -26.11
C GLY A 15 26.33 61.01 -24.76
N ALA A 16 25.18 61.64 -24.56
CA ALA A 16 24.37 61.51 -23.35
C ALA A 16 23.38 60.32 -23.40
N ALA A 17 22.88 59.97 -24.59
CA ALA A 17 21.92 58.87 -24.76
C ALA A 17 22.55 57.49 -24.49
N MET A 18 23.80 57.25 -24.89
CA MET A 18 24.43 55.94 -24.67
C MET A 18 24.65 55.61 -23.19
N PRO A 19 25.23 56.49 -22.35
CA PRO A 19 25.34 56.25 -20.91
C PRO A 19 23.98 56.06 -20.24
N ALA A 20 22.98 56.86 -20.62
CA ALA A 20 21.63 56.73 -20.09
C ALA A 20 21.00 55.36 -20.42
N ALA A 21 21.19 54.88 -21.65
CA ALA A 21 20.72 53.56 -22.07
C ALA A 21 21.41 52.42 -21.30
N VAL A 22 22.72 52.54 -21.04
CA VAL A 22 23.49 51.55 -20.24
C VAL A 22 23.04 51.54 -18.78
N VAL A 23 22.77 52.69 -18.18
CA VAL A 23 22.26 52.77 -16.80
C VAL A 23 20.86 52.18 -16.71
N LEU A 24 19.98 52.46 -17.68
CA LEU A 24 18.64 51.88 -17.74
C LEU A 24 18.69 50.36 -17.92
N SER A 25 19.50 49.87 -18.87
CA SER A 25 19.60 48.43 -19.14
C SER A 25 20.19 47.67 -17.95
N THR A 26 21.18 48.24 -17.26
CA THR A 26 21.78 47.64 -16.06
C THR A 26 20.79 47.59 -14.90
N ASN A 27 19.96 48.62 -14.70
CA ASN A 27 18.91 48.60 -13.68
C ASN A 27 17.79 47.60 -13.99
N LEU A 28 17.37 47.49 -15.26
CA LEU A 28 16.41 46.48 -15.69
C LEU A 28 16.97 45.07 -15.53
N ALA A 29 18.23 44.85 -15.90
CA ALA A 29 18.91 43.57 -15.72
C ALA A 29 19.04 43.21 -14.24
N ARG A 30 19.47 44.16 -13.39
CA ARG A 30 19.59 43.96 -11.94
C ARG A 30 18.26 43.60 -11.30
N SER A 31 17.21 44.37 -11.55
CA SER A 31 15.88 44.12 -10.99
C SER A 31 15.29 42.79 -11.48
N SER A 32 15.59 42.40 -12.73
CA SER A 32 15.23 41.08 -13.25
C SER A 32 16.01 39.96 -12.56
N PHE A 33 17.30 40.14 -12.34
CA PHE A 33 18.16 39.15 -11.66
C PHE A 33 17.81 38.97 -10.18
N GLU A 34 17.54 40.06 -9.46
CA GLU A 34 17.07 40.01 -8.06
C GLU A 34 15.72 39.28 -7.95
N LYS A 35 14.78 39.55 -8.88
CA LYS A 35 13.49 38.83 -8.93
C LYS A 35 13.65 37.34 -9.25
N VAL A 36 14.58 36.96 -10.11
CA VAL A 36 14.87 35.56 -10.43
C VAL A 36 15.51 34.85 -9.23
N LYS A 37 16.51 35.49 -8.58
CA LYS A 37 17.21 34.90 -7.43
C LYS A 37 16.34 34.76 -6.19
N LEU A 38 15.40 35.70 -5.96
CA LEU A 38 14.41 35.57 -4.88
C LEU A 38 13.35 34.50 -5.20
N ARG A 39 13.06 34.24 -6.49
CA ARG A 39 12.13 33.17 -6.93
C ARG A 39 12.59 31.75 -6.62
N ASP A 40 13.88 31.57 -6.36
CA ASP A 40 14.51 30.29 -6.01
C ASP A 40 14.45 29.99 -4.50
N GLN A 41 13.91 30.89 -3.68
CA GLN A 41 13.68 30.59 -2.28
C GLN A 41 12.51 29.62 -2.15
N THR A 42 12.81 28.40 -1.71
CA THR A 42 11.81 27.37 -1.49
C THR A 42 11.92 26.76 -0.10
N ILE A 43 10.81 26.22 0.37
CA ILE A 43 10.74 25.43 1.59
C ILE A 43 10.15 24.05 1.28
N THR A 44 10.87 23.02 1.69
CA THR A 44 10.42 21.64 1.56
C THR A 44 9.78 21.20 2.87
N VAL A 45 8.53 20.76 2.79
CA VAL A 45 7.72 20.39 3.96
C VAL A 45 7.17 18.98 3.77
N LYS A 46 7.24 18.19 4.84
CA LYS A 46 6.62 16.87 4.90
C LYS A 46 5.22 16.96 5.50
N GLY A 47 4.23 16.47 4.76
CA GLY A 47 2.87 16.25 5.25
C GLY A 47 2.64 14.80 5.61
N TYR A 48 1.81 14.57 6.62
CA TYR A 48 1.45 13.24 7.08
C TYR A 48 -0.05 13.14 7.33
N ALA A 49 -0.65 12.03 6.93
CA ALA A 49 -2.00 11.66 7.29
C ALA A 49 -2.04 10.20 7.74
N GLU A 50 -2.89 9.91 8.72
CA GLU A 50 -3.07 8.58 9.29
C GLU A 50 -4.55 8.32 9.52
N ARG A 51 -5.01 7.13 9.15
CA ARG A 51 -6.41 6.75 9.32
C ARG A 51 -6.54 5.30 9.79
N PRO A 52 -7.31 5.03 10.85
CA PRO A 52 -7.68 3.68 11.19
C PRO A 52 -8.66 3.14 10.14
N ILE A 53 -8.42 1.91 9.70
CA ILE A 53 -9.31 1.14 8.83
C ILE A 53 -9.55 -0.23 9.46
N SER A 54 -10.69 -0.84 9.12
CA SER A 54 -10.96 -2.23 9.48
C SER A 54 -11.19 -3.01 8.20
N SER A 55 -10.56 -4.17 8.09
CA SER A 55 -10.72 -5.07 6.94
C SER A 55 -12.19 -5.39 6.70
N ASP A 56 -12.57 -5.38 5.42
CA ASP A 56 -13.94 -5.64 4.98
C ASP A 56 -14.07 -6.96 4.23
N ARG A 57 -12.96 -7.67 4.02
CA ARG A 57 -12.94 -8.98 3.38
C ARG A 57 -11.87 -9.87 4.01
N ALA A 58 -12.27 -11.09 4.34
CA ALA A 58 -11.39 -12.13 4.86
C ALA A 58 -11.43 -13.37 3.95
N VAL A 59 -10.29 -14.04 3.83
CA VAL A 59 -10.12 -15.31 3.13
C VAL A 59 -9.49 -16.31 4.09
N PHE A 60 -10.10 -17.48 4.22
CA PHE A 60 -9.59 -18.58 5.01
C PHE A 60 -9.50 -19.84 4.15
N SER A 61 -8.39 -20.55 4.26
CA SER A 61 -8.13 -21.77 3.50
C SER A 61 -7.69 -22.89 4.42
N ALA A 62 -8.26 -24.07 4.20
CA ALA A 62 -7.86 -25.30 4.86
C ALA A 62 -7.68 -26.40 3.81
N GLU A 63 -6.81 -27.36 4.10
CA GLU A 63 -6.60 -28.55 3.30
C GLU A 63 -7.04 -29.76 4.13
N ILE A 64 -7.96 -30.54 3.57
CA ILE A 64 -8.43 -31.80 4.16
C ILE A 64 -7.64 -32.91 3.48
N GLY A 65 -7.09 -33.82 4.28
CA GLY A 65 -6.34 -34.99 3.81
C GLY A 65 -6.99 -36.29 4.26
N ALA A 66 -6.71 -37.36 3.52
CA ALA A 66 -6.94 -38.72 3.98
C ALA A 66 -5.88 -39.65 3.40
N ARG A 67 -5.42 -40.63 4.18
CA ARG A 67 -4.46 -41.65 3.74
C ARG A 67 -5.00 -43.04 4.01
N GLU A 68 -5.03 -43.87 2.99
CA GLU A 68 -5.40 -45.29 3.07
C GLU A 68 -4.59 -46.13 2.08
N LYS A 69 -4.59 -47.46 2.26
CA LYS A 69 -3.89 -48.38 1.34
C LYS A 69 -4.54 -48.48 -0.03
N GLU A 70 -5.85 -48.31 -0.10
CA GLU A 70 -6.66 -48.36 -1.32
C GLU A 70 -7.15 -46.96 -1.67
N LEU A 71 -7.06 -46.58 -2.95
CA LEU A 71 -7.47 -45.23 -3.40
C LEU A 71 -8.95 -44.96 -3.13
N THR A 72 -9.82 -45.94 -3.36
CA THR A 72 -11.27 -45.82 -3.13
C THR A 72 -11.60 -45.62 -1.65
N ALA A 73 -10.86 -46.29 -0.75
CA ALA A 73 -11.00 -46.11 0.68
C ALA A 73 -10.55 -44.70 1.12
N ALA A 74 -9.42 -44.23 0.59
CA ALA A 74 -8.92 -42.87 0.85
C ALA A 74 -9.94 -41.81 0.41
N TYR A 75 -10.55 -41.98 -0.77
CA TYR A 75 -11.57 -41.08 -1.28
C TYR A 75 -12.85 -41.10 -0.43
N THR A 76 -13.31 -42.28 -0.02
CA THR A 76 -14.50 -42.42 0.85
C THR A 76 -14.29 -41.74 2.21
N LYS A 77 -13.08 -41.85 2.77
CA LYS A 77 -12.69 -41.16 4.00
C LYS A 77 -12.65 -39.65 3.82
N LEU A 78 -12.06 -39.16 2.72
CA LEU A 78 -12.03 -37.74 2.38
C LEU A 78 -13.45 -37.16 2.26
N GLU A 79 -14.38 -37.89 1.64
CA GLU A 79 -15.78 -37.48 1.51
C GLU A 79 -16.48 -37.36 2.89
N ALA A 80 -16.25 -38.31 3.80
CA ALA A 80 -16.78 -38.25 5.15
C ALA A 80 -16.20 -37.08 5.97
N ASP A 81 -14.89 -36.86 5.85
CA ASP A 81 -14.18 -35.77 6.53
C ASP A 81 -14.59 -34.40 5.97
N ARG A 82 -14.77 -34.30 4.64
CA ARG A 82 -15.35 -33.13 3.98
C ARG A 82 -16.74 -32.81 4.52
N ALA A 83 -17.61 -33.81 4.67
CA ALA A 83 -18.95 -33.60 5.22
C ALA A 83 -18.91 -33.02 6.66
N LYS A 84 -17.98 -33.50 7.51
CA LYS A 84 -17.77 -32.94 8.85
C LYS A 84 -17.30 -31.48 8.82
N VAL A 85 -16.34 -31.16 7.95
CA VAL A 85 -15.83 -29.79 7.80
C VAL A 85 -16.93 -28.86 7.29
N MET A 86 -17.71 -29.28 6.29
CA MET A 86 -18.84 -28.50 5.77
C MET A 86 -19.92 -28.29 6.83
N ALA A 87 -20.23 -29.31 7.64
CA ALA A 87 -21.16 -29.18 8.76
C ALA A 87 -20.66 -28.18 9.80
N PHE A 88 -19.36 -28.24 10.17
CA PHE A 88 -18.74 -27.26 11.07
C PHE A 88 -18.83 -25.84 10.51
N LEU A 89 -18.49 -25.64 9.23
CA LEU A 89 -18.58 -24.32 8.58
C LEU A 89 -20.02 -23.80 8.54
N ALA A 90 -21.00 -24.69 8.34
CA ALA A 90 -22.42 -24.33 8.43
C ALA A 90 -22.81 -23.89 9.85
N THR A 91 -22.28 -24.51 10.92
CA THR A 91 -22.52 -24.03 12.30
C THR A 91 -21.94 -22.64 12.56
N LYS A 92 -20.91 -22.25 11.80
CA LYS A 92 -20.31 -20.90 11.82
C LYS A 92 -21.03 -19.89 10.92
N GLY A 93 -22.09 -20.32 10.24
CA GLY A 93 -22.91 -19.46 9.40
C GLY A 93 -22.44 -19.33 7.95
N PHE A 94 -21.47 -20.15 7.51
CA PHE A 94 -21.06 -20.21 6.11
C PHE A 94 -21.94 -21.19 5.34
N ALA A 95 -22.72 -20.67 4.40
CA ALA A 95 -23.50 -21.50 3.49
C ALA A 95 -22.57 -22.21 2.48
N GLY A 96 -23.01 -23.37 1.98
CA GLY A 96 -22.18 -24.21 1.11
C GLY A 96 -21.77 -23.56 -0.21
N ASP A 97 -22.48 -22.53 -0.65
CA ASP A 97 -22.20 -21.71 -1.83
C ASP A 97 -21.05 -20.69 -1.59
N GLN A 98 -20.81 -20.30 -0.33
CA GLN A 98 -19.69 -19.44 0.06
C GLN A 98 -18.38 -20.22 0.22
N VAL A 99 -18.46 -21.55 0.23
CA VAL A 99 -17.33 -22.45 0.38
C VAL A 99 -16.92 -22.97 -0.98
N GLN A 100 -15.70 -22.63 -1.40
CA GLN A 100 -15.13 -23.09 -2.65
C GLN A 100 -14.24 -24.30 -2.40
N LEU A 101 -14.61 -25.42 -3.02
CA LEU A 101 -13.83 -26.65 -2.98
C LEU A 101 -12.87 -26.69 -4.17
N GLY A 102 -11.59 -26.94 -3.89
CA GLY A 102 -10.58 -27.16 -4.91
C GLY A 102 -10.65 -28.56 -5.52
N PRO A 103 -9.84 -28.82 -6.58
CA PRO A 103 -9.72 -30.17 -7.13
C PRO A 103 -9.11 -31.13 -6.10
N VAL A 104 -9.50 -32.40 -6.18
CA VAL A 104 -8.90 -33.45 -5.36
C VAL A 104 -7.52 -33.80 -5.91
N ALA A 105 -6.49 -33.63 -5.09
CA ALA A 105 -5.13 -34.05 -5.38
C ALA A 105 -4.92 -35.48 -4.88
N ILE A 106 -4.28 -36.31 -5.71
CA ILE A 106 -3.95 -37.70 -5.36
C ILE A 106 -2.44 -37.86 -5.42
N ARG A 107 -1.86 -38.40 -4.36
CA ARG A 107 -0.44 -38.69 -4.27
C ARG A 107 -0.23 -40.12 -3.77
N THR A 108 0.45 -40.93 -4.57
CA THR A 108 0.89 -42.26 -4.15
C THR A 108 2.17 -42.13 -3.34
N LEU A 109 2.15 -42.67 -2.13
CA LEU A 109 3.30 -42.76 -1.24
C LEU A 109 3.86 -44.18 -1.36
N TYR A 110 5.14 -44.24 -1.72
CA TYR A 110 5.87 -45.50 -1.86
C TYR A 110 6.69 -45.76 -0.60
N SER A 111 6.76 -47.03 -0.21
CA SER A 111 7.56 -47.50 0.93
C SER A 111 9.03 -47.15 0.72
N ARG A 112 9.76 -46.89 1.81
CA ARG A 112 11.21 -46.67 1.77
C ARG A 112 11.95 -47.90 2.27
N ASP A 113 13.11 -48.17 1.69
CA ASP A 113 14.00 -49.23 2.18
C ASP A 113 14.68 -48.82 3.50
N ALA A 114 15.41 -49.76 4.13
CA ALA A 114 16.14 -49.52 5.38
C ALA A 114 17.26 -48.44 5.26
N LYS A 115 17.58 -47.98 4.04
CA LYS A 115 18.56 -46.93 3.73
C LYS A 115 17.88 -45.61 3.33
N GLY A 116 16.54 -45.54 3.36
CA GLY A 116 15.73 -44.35 3.04
C GLY A 116 15.40 -44.14 1.56
N ASN A 117 15.79 -45.06 0.67
CA ASN A 117 15.49 -44.96 -0.76
C ASN A 117 14.03 -45.33 -1.05
N PRO A 118 13.32 -44.59 -1.92
CA PRO A 118 11.98 -44.96 -2.34
C PRO A 118 12.00 -46.29 -3.10
N THR A 119 11.14 -47.22 -2.69
CA THR A 119 10.90 -48.49 -3.38
C THR A 119 9.78 -48.33 -4.41
N ASN A 120 9.55 -49.34 -5.26
CA ASN A 120 8.37 -49.38 -6.15
C ASN A 120 7.12 -49.96 -5.46
N GLN A 121 7.17 -50.24 -4.15
CA GLN A 121 6.02 -50.76 -3.40
C GLN A 121 5.16 -49.60 -2.90
N ILE A 122 3.88 -49.61 -3.28
CA ILE A 122 2.90 -48.62 -2.80
C ILE A 122 2.62 -48.92 -1.33
N GLU A 123 2.81 -47.91 -0.48
CA GLU A 123 2.53 -48.00 0.95
C GLU A 123 1.15 -47.42 1.27
N LEU A 124 0.86 -46.22 0.75
CA LEU A 124 -0.39 -45.49 0.99
C LEU A 124 -0.77 -44.63 -0.22
N HIS A 125 -2.07 -44.43 -0.45
CA HIS A 125 -2.59 -43.36 -1.28
C HIS A 125 -3.03 -42.21 -0.37
N SER A 126 -2.44 -41.03 -0.59
CA SER A 126 -2.82 -39.79 0.06
C SER A 126 -3.72 -39.01 -0.89
N VAL A 127 -4.92 -38.69 -0.46
CA VAL A 127 -5.82 -37.76 -1.16
C VAL A 127 -5.93 -36.50 -0.35
N SER A 128 -5.95 -35.34 -1.00
CA SER A 128 -6.22 -34.08 -0.34
C SER A 128 -7.11 -33.17 -1.17
N GLN A 129 -7.83 -32.29 -0.50
CA GLN A 129 -8.69 -31.30 -1.13
C GLN A 129 -8.61 -29.98 -0.36
N SER A 130 -8.41 -28.89 -1.09
CA SER A 130 -8.46 -27.55 -0.51
C SER A 130 -9.90 -27.06 -0.37
N VAL A 131 -10.14 -26.33 0.71
CA VAL A 131 -11.40 -25.68 1.04
C VAL A 131 -11.08 -24.22 1.31
N THR A 132 -11.63 -23.32 0.51
CA THR A 132 -11.41 -21.88 0.63
C THR A 132 -12.73 -21.17 0.84
N ILE A 133 -12.75 -20.23 1.78
CA ILE A 133 -13.93 -19.43 2.13
C ILE A 133 -13.52 -17.97 2.03
N ALA A 134 -14.30 -17.18 1.30
CA ALA A 134 -14.14 -15.74 1.22
C ALA A 134 -15.43 -15.08 1.68
N SER A 135 -15.34 -14.17 2.65
CA SER A 135 -16.52 -13.48 3.19
C SER A 135 -16.22 -12.03 3.53
N ALA A 136 -17.26 -11.19 3.44
CA ALA A 136 -17.23 -9.83 3.96
C ALA A 136 -17.32 -9.79 5.50
N THR A 137 -17.81 -10.87 6.12
CA THR A 137 -17.90 -10.97 7.57
C THR A 137 -16.56 -11.43 8.15
N VAL A 138 -15.66 -10.48 8.34
CA VAL A 138 -14.28 -10.75 8.77
C VAL A 138 -14.20 -11.48 10.11
N LYS A 139 -15.08 -11.11 11.06
CA LYS A 139 -15.11 -11.71 12.40
C LYS A 139 -15.50 -13.20 12.37
N SER A 140 -16.47 -13.60 11.53
CA SER A 140 -16.88 -15.01 11.47
C SER A 140 -15.77 -15.90 10.91
N ILE A 141 -14.96 -15.37 9.98
CA ILE A 141 -13.79 -16.08 9.46
C ILE A 141 -12.73 -16.26 10.56
N ALA A 142 -12.47 -15.21 11.35
CA ALA A 142 -11.54 -15.29 12.48
C ALA A 142 -11.98 -16.32 13.52
N ASP A 143 -13.28 -16.34 13.85
CA ASP A 143 -13.86 -17.31 14.79
C ASP A 143 -13.80 -18.74 14.23
N ALA A 144 -14.09 -18.93 12.94
CA ALA A 144 -13.97 -20.24 12.29
C ALA A 144 -12.53 -20.75 12.26
N ALA A 145 -11.56 -19.89 11.97
CA ALA A 145 -10.14 -20.28 11.96
C ALA A 145 -9.62 -20.63 13.36
N ARG A 146 -10.14 -20.01 14.42
CA ARG A 146 -9.82 -20.38 15.81
C ARG A 146 -10.42 -21.75 16.17
N ASP A 147 -11.67 -21.95 15.79
CA ASP A 147 -12.45 -23.12 16.23
C ASP A 147 -12.27 -24.33 15.30
N ILE A 148 -11.65 -24.20 14.13
CA ILE A 148 -11.37 -25.31 13.20
C ILE A 148 -10.54 -26.43 13.87
N SER A 149 -9.77 -26.07 14.90
CA SER A 149 -9.03 -27.01 15.75
C SER A 149 -9.93 -28.04 16.44
N THR A 150 -11.22 -27.75 16.62
CA THR A 150 -12.21 -28.73 17.13
C THR A 150 -12.46 -29.85 16.12
N VAL A 151 -12.47 -29.56 14.82
CA VAL A 151 -12.64 -30.57 13.77
C VAL A 151 -11.43 -31.51 13.68
N ILE A 152 -10.23 -30.98 13.92
CA ILE A 152 -8.99 -31.78 14.03
C ILE A 152 -9.10 -32.77 15.19
N ARG A 153 -9.75 -32.38 16.30
CA ARG A 153 -10.00 -33.26 17.45
C ARG A 153 -10.92 -34.44 17.11
N ASP A 154 -11.85 -34.25 16.17
CA ASP A 154 -12.80 -35.28 15.72
C ASP A 154 -12.19 -36.28 14.72
N GLY A 155 -10.85 -36.30 14.65
CA GLY A 155 -10.07 -37.26 13.85
C GLY A 155 -9.98 -36.91 12.37
N VAL A 156 -10.40 -35.71 11.97
CA VAL A 156 -10.25 -35.21 10.60
C VAL A 156 -8.81 -34.77 10.39
N GLU A 157 -8.14 -35.33 9.39
CA GLU A 157 -6.83 -34.83 9.00
C GLU A 157 -7.01 -33.52 8.22
N LEU A 158 -6.75 -32.39 8.90
CA LEU A 158 -6.93 -31.06 8.36
C LEU A 158 -5.75 -30.17 8.70
N SER A 159 -5.31 -29.40 7.70
CA SER A 159 -4.29 -28.37 7.82
C SER A 159 -4.90 -27.01 7.49
N ALA A 160 -4.99 -26.11 8.48
CA ALA A 160 -5.54 -24.77 8.29
C ALA A 160 -4.43 -23.74 8.12
N SER A 161 -4.60 -22.83 7.15
CA SER A 161 -3.73 -21.65 7.02
C SER A 161 -4.31 -20.46 7.80
N PRO A 162 -3.46 -19.55 8.33
CA PRO A 162 -3.94 -18.31 8.92
C PRO A 162 -4.83 -17.52 7.94
N PRO A 163 -5.95 -16.95 8.39
CA PRO A 163 -6.78 -16.11 7.54
C PRO A 163 -6.01 -14.90 7.02
N GLN A 164 -6.37 -14.48 5.81
CA GLN A 164 -5.90 -13.25 5.20
C GLN A 164 -7.00 -12.20 5.20
N TYR A 165 -6.67 -11.01 5.67
CA TYR A 165 -7.57 -9.88 5.80
C TYR A 165 -7.17 -8.76 4.85
N SER A 166 -8.15 -8.28 4.08
CA SER A 166 -7.97 -7.24 3.08
C SER A 166 -8.99 -6.13 3.26
N TYR A 167 -8.66 -4.94 2.74
CA TYR A 167 -9.57 -3.82 2.67
C TYR A 167 -9.80 -3.50 1.19
N THR A 168 -11.04 -3.64 0.72
CA THR A 168 -11.35 -3.54 -0.71
C THR A 168 -11.49 -2.09 -1.19
N LYS A 169 -11.78 -1.16 -0.28
CA LYS A 169 -12.03 0.26 -0.58
C LYS A 169 -10.79 1.13 -0.43
N LEU A 170 -9.60 0.57 -0.68
CA LEU A 170 -8.33 1.26 -0.48
C LEU A 170 -8.20 2.53 -1.32
N ASP A 171 -8.68 2.51 -2.56
CA ASP A 171 -8.44 3.62 -3.49
C ASP A 171 -9.21 4.90 -3.10
N ASP A 172 -10.44 4.75 -2.59
CA ASP A 172 -11.22 5.87 -2.06
C ASP A 172 -10.52 6.53 -0.85
N VAL A 173 -9.98 5.70 0.06
CA VAL A 173 -9.28 6.18 1.25
C VAL A 173 -7.96 6.83 0.88
N LYS A 174 -7.19 6.25 -0.06
CA LYS A 174 -5.92 6.81 -0.52
C LYS A 174 -6.08 8.23 -1.04
N LEU A 175 -7.12 8.51 -1.83
CA LEU A 175 -7.36 9.85 -2.37
C LEU A 175 -7.64 10.87 -1.26
N GLN A 176 -8.48 10.51 -0.28
CA GLN A 176 -8.75 11.36 0.88
C GLN A 176 -7.48 11.62 1.69
N MET A 177 -6.67 10.59 1.91
CA MET A 177 -5.43 10.69 2.68
C MET A 177 -4.37 11.56 2.00
N ILE A 178 -4.29 11.58 0.67
CA ILE A 178 -3.40 12.50 -0.06
C ILE A 178 -3.84 13.94 0.17
N ALA A 179 -5.15 14.21 0.17
CA ALA A 179 -5.68 15.55 0.45
C ALA A 179 -5.39 15.97 1.90
N GLU A 180 -5.61 15.08 2.87
CA GLU A 180 -5.29 15.31 4.29
C GLU A 180 -3.79 15.55 4.51
N ALA A 181 -2.93 14.74 3.89
CA ALA A 181 -1.47 14.87 4.01
C ALA A 181 -0.96 16.16 3.35
N THR A 182 -1.53 16.52 2.20
CA THR A 182 -1.25 17.80 1.51
C THR A 182 -1.66 19.00 2.35
N GLY A 183 -2.85 18.95 2.96
CA GLY A 183 -3.33 19.97 3.89
C GLY A 183 -2.41 20.10 5.11
N ASN A 184 -1.97 18.96 5.67
CA ASN A 184 -1.01 18.93 6.77
C ASN A 184 0.35 19.55 6.38
N ALA A 185 0.86 19.25 5.19
CA ALA A 185 2.10 19.86 4.68
C ALA A 185 1.97 21.38 4.57
N ARG A 186 0.82 21.89 4.08
CA ARG A 186 0.57 23.32 3.98
C ARG A 186 0.58 24.01 5.34
N LEU A 187 -0.16 23.47 6.31
CA LEU A 187 -0.20 24.02 7.68
C LEU A 187 1.20 24.08 8.31
N ARG A 188 2.01 23.04 8.09
CA ARG A 188 3.41 23.00 8.55
C ARG A 188 4.27 24.06 7.84
N GLY A 189 4.10 24.23 6.53
CA GLY A 189 4.80 25.26 5.76
C GLY A 189 4.47 26.67 6.25
N GLU A 190 3.19 26.96 6.48
CA GLU A 190 2.71 28.23 7.03
C GLU A 190 3.30 28.49 8.43
N ALA A 191 3.40 27.46 9.27
CA ALA A 191 4.01 27.58 10.60
C ALA A 191 5.53 27.86 10.55
N LEU A 192 6.25 27.29 9.57
CA LEU A 192 7.70 27.47 9.43
C LEU A 192 8.07 28.90 8.98
N VAL A 193 7.27 29.50 8.10
CA VAL A 193 7.53 30.86 7.59
C VAL A 193 7.01 31.97 8.50
N LYS A 194 6.06 31.68 9.40
CA LYS A 194 5.38 32.66 10.25
C LYS A 194 6.33 33.56 11.06
N ASN A 195 7.42 33.02 11.59
CA ASN A 195 8.37 33.76 12.44
C ASN A 195 9.56 34.36 11.66
N SER A 196 9.66 34.10 10.36
CA SER A 196 10.79 34.54 9.52
C SER A 196 10.48 35.75 8.65
N ASN A 197 9.38 36.47 8.93
CA ASN A 197 8.85 37.60 8.12
C ASN A 197 8.57 37.24 6.64
N ASN A 198 8.49 35.94 6.36
CA ASN A 198 8.19 35.40 5.04
C ASN A 198 6.77 34.83 5.00
N ARG A 199 6.27 34.58 3.79
CA ARG A 199 4.98 33.95 3.51
C ARG A 199 5.16 32.70 2.70
N LEU A 200 4.21 31.77 2.86
CA LEU A 200 4.17 30.56 2.07
C LEU A 200 3.59 30.90 0.70
N GLY A 201 4.40 30.76 -0.35
CA GLY A 201 4.00 31.01 -1.72
C GLY A 201 3.36 29.79 -2.39
N THR A 202 3.37 29.79 -3.73
CA THR A 202 2.77 28.72 -4.55
C THR A 202 3.50 27.39 -4.43
N LEU A 203 2.77 26.29 -4.60
CA LEU A 203 3.35 24.95 -4.74
C LEU A 203 4.26 24.89 -5.98
N ARG A 204 5.50 24.43 -5.79
CA ARG A 204 6.52 24.27 -6.85
C ARG A 204 6.62 22.81 -7.30
N SER A 205 6.69 21.90 -6.34
CA SER A 205 6.86 20.47 -6.58
C SER A 205 6.12 19.69 -5.49
N ALA A 206 5.62 18.52 -5.84
CA ALA A 206 5.03 17.59 -4.90
C ALA A 206 5.45 16.17 -5.25
N SER A 207 5.83 15.42 -4.24
CA SER A 207 6.16 14.01 -4.34
C SER A 207 5.39 13.23 -3.29
N GLN A 208 4.72 12.17 -3.72
CA GLN A 208 3.97 11.29 -2.84
C GLN A 208 4.86 10.10 -2.44
N GLY A 209 4.92 9.82 -1.14
CA GLY A 209 5.52 8.59 -0.64
C GLY A 209 4.65 7.37 -0.89
N VAL A 210 5.23 6.19 -0.66
CA VAL A 210 4.50 4.94 -0.61
C VAL A 210 3.54 4.92 0.60
N PHE A 211 2.35 4.36 0.40
CA PHE A 211 1.41 4.12 1.48
C PHE A 211 1.92 3.00 2.39
N GLN A 212 1.68 3.14 3.68
CA GLN A 212 1.95 2.09 4.67
C GLN A 212 0.63 1.60 5.22
N ILE A 213 0.35 0.31 5.11
CA ILE A 213 -0.82 -0.35 5.68
C ILE A 213 -0.29 -1.33 6.73
N THR A 214 -0.33 -0.92 7.99
CA THR A 214 0.25 -1.67 9.11
C THR A 214 -0.85 -2.16 10.05
N PRO A 215 -0.58 -3.12 10.95
CA PRO A 215 -1.51 -3.42 12.04
C PRO A 215 -1.85 -2.16 12.84
N ALA A 216 -3.04 -2.15 13.47
CA ALA A 216 -3.44 -1.06 14.35
C ALA A 216 -2.35 -0.79 15.40
N PHE A 217 -2.05 0.50 15.61
CA PHE A 217 -1.01 0.97 16.54
C PHE A 217 0.44 0.56 16.23
N SER A 218 0.70 -0.09 15.09
CA SER A 218 2.07 -0.39 14.66
C SER A 218 2.82 0.88 14.24
N THR A 219 4.10 0.96 14.57
CA THR A 219 5.03 2.01 14.12
C THR A 219 5.90 1.57 12.94
N GLU A 220 5.63 0.39 12.39
CA GLU A 220 6.36 -0.17 11.26
C GLU A 220 6.29 0.73 10.01
N ILE A 221 7.41 0.80 9.29
CA ILE A 221 7.58 1.55 8.05
C ILE A 221 8.55 0.80 7.13
N SER A 222 8.32 0.87 5.83
CA SER A 222 9.21 0.32 4.81
C SER A 222 9.34 1.27 3.62
N ASP A 223 10.53 1.32 3.01
CA ASP A 223 10.78 2.09 1.79
C ASP A 223 9.96 1.61 0.59
N SER A 224 9.61 0.31 0.55
CA SER A 224 8.74 -0.28 -0.48
C SER A 224 7.24 -0.23 -0.13
N GLY A 225 6.90 0.21 1.07
CA GLY A 225 5.55 0.14 1.63
C GLY A 225 5.29 -1.16 2.39
N VAL A 226 4.47 -1.07 3.43
CA VAL A 226 3.96 -2.22 4.19
C VAL A 226 2.54 -2.51 3.75
N ASN A 227 2.22 -3.79 3.54
CA ASN A 227 0.84 -4.25 3.31
C ASN A 227 0.55 -5.43 4.22
N ASP A 228 0.08 -5.14 5.43
CA ASP A 228 -0.36 -6.18 6.35
C ASP A 228 -1.62 -6.88 5.81
N THR A 229 -1.60 -8.21 5.82
CA THR A 229 -2.77 -9.07 5.54
C THR A 229 -3.16 -9.94 6.73
N SER A 230 -2.51 -9.78 7.89
CA SER A 230 -2.68 -10.66 9.06
C SER A 230 -3.63 -10.09 10.12
N SER A 231 -3.81 -8.77 10.17
CA SER A 231 -4.65 -8.08 11.15
C SER A 231 -6.00 -7.66 10.56
N ILE A 232 -7.04 -7.61 11.39
CA ILE A 232 -8.35 -7.07 11.01
C ILE A 232 -8.32 -5.55 11.05
N ASP A 233 -7.92 -5.00 12.20
CA ASP A 233 -7.77 -3.56 12.39
C ASP A 233 -6.38 -3.14 11.95
N LYS A 234 -6.34 -2.13 11.08
CA LYS A 234 -5.14 -1.63 10.45
C LYS A 234 -5.11 -0.11 10.51
N THR A 235 -3.93 0.42 10.24
CA THR A 235 -3.70 1.84 10.07
C THR A 235 -3.12 2.05 8.67
N ILE A 236 -3.74 2.93 7.89
CA ILE A 236 -3.13 3.45 6.67
C ILE A 236 -2.40 4.75 7.01
N LYS A 237 -1.19 4.89 6.49
CA LYS A 237 -0.36 6.10 6.62
C LYS A 237 0.04 6.60 5.24
N ALA A 238 -0.08 7.90 5.04
CA ALA A 238 0.32 8.59 3.82
C ALA A 238 1.32 9.69 4.15
N THR A 239 2.39 9.77 3.38
CA THR A 239 3.38 10.85 3.50
C THR A 239 3.50 11.56 2.15
N VAL A 240 3.51 12.88 2.18
CA VAL A 240 3.80 13.70 1.01
C VAL A 240 4.95 14.65 1.32
N THR A 241 5.77 14.93 0.32
CA THR A 241 6.81 15.95 0.38
C THR A 241 6.43 17.02 -0.62
N ILE A 242 6.23 18.25 -0.13
CA ILE A 242 5.81 19.38 -0.96
C ILE A 242 6.84 20.49 -0.83
N GLU A 243 7.25 21.01 -1.96
CA GLU A 243 8.09 22.19 -2.06
C GLU A 243 7.22 23.40 -2.39
N TYR A 244 7.29 24.42 -1.54
CA TYR A 244 6.61 25.69 -1.74
C TYR A 244 7.62 26.78 -2.02
N ALA A 245 7.24 27.77 -2.84
CA ALA A 245 7.97 29.03 -2.90
C ALA A 245 7.83 29.78 -1.57
N ILE A 246 8.80 30.64 -1.28
CA ILE A 246 8.76 31.58 -0.15
C ILE A 246 8.66 33.00 -0.72
N GLU A 247 7.81 33.84 -0.12
CA GLU A 247 7.56 35.23 -0.52
C GLU A 247 7.79 36.23 0.62
#